data_AF-A0AAQ1GFR2-F1
#
_entry.id   AF-A0AAQ1GFR2-F1
#
_cell.length_a   1.000
_cell.length_b   1.000
_cell.length_c   1.000
_cell.angle_alpha   90.00
_cell.angle_beta   90.00
_cell.angle_gamma   90.00
#
_symmetry.space_group_name_H-M   'P 1'
#
loop_
_entity.id
_entity.type
_entity.pdbx_description
1 polymer ?
#
loop_
_entity_poly.entity_id
_entity_poly.type
_entity_poly.pdbx_seq_one_letter_code
_entity_poly.pdbx_strand_id
1 'polypeptide(L)'
;MDPEFIDYYQRQLTYIQGAFSEFAQEHPKIAARLGAQAGDVRDPHVARLLEAFAWSAARSEQRIDRWPLELPLRILDGIDLSRPYPKRDYQRQFWMSDWDYLNLLWQEWGICFYWENDTLVLMDAHGYDSTQKGLQRLPHSEQRIPR
;
A
#
# COMPACT_ATOMS: atom_id res chain seq x y z
N MET A 1 -12.35 10.45 20.79
CA MET A 1 -11.87 9.33 19.94
C MET A 1 -12.87 9.19 18.80
N ASP A 2 -12.38 9.04 17.57
CA ASP A 2 -13.23 8.79 16.40
C ASP A 2 -13.95 7.44 16.59
N PRO A 3 -15.30 7.37 16.59
CA PRO A 3 -16.04 6.13 16.81
C PRO A 3 -15.63 5.02 15.82
N GLU A 4 -15.30 5.40 14.59
CA GLU A 4 -14.88 4.48 13.53
C GLU A 4 -13.53 3.81 13.87
N PHE A 5 -12.60 4.57 14.44
CA PHE A 5 -11.28 4.07 14.85
C PHE A 5 -11.36 3.01 15.96
N ILE A 6 -12.38 3.09 16.82
CA ILE A 6 -12.57 2.12 17.92
C ILE A 6 -12.82 0.73 17.35
N ASP A 7 -13.57 0.62 16.25
CA ASP A 7 -13.84 -0.66 15.59
C ASP A 7 -12.57 -1.29 15.01
N TYR A 8 -11.77 -0.50 14.26
CA TYR A 8 -10.47 -0.93 13.76
C TYR A 8 -9.53 -1.38 14.89
N TYR A 9 -9.48 -0.61 15.98
CA TYR A 9 -8.64 -0.95 17.12
C TYR A 9 -9.07 -2.26 17.79
N GLN A 10 -10.37 -2.45 18.06
CA GLN A 10 -10.89 -3.67 18.67
C GLN A 10 -10.61 -4.90 17.81
N ARG A 11 -10.83 -4.79 16.50
CA ARG A 11 -10.54 -5.84 15.52
C ARG A 11 -9.06 -6.25 15.55
N GLN A 12 -8.16 -5.28 15.49
CA GLN A 12 -6.72 -5.53 15.52
C GLN A 12 -6.26 -6.08 16.87
N LEU A 13 -6.83 -5.60 17.98
CA LEU A 13 -6.50 -6.10 19.32
C LEU A 13 -6.87 -7.57 19.48
N THR A 14 -8.08 -7.96 19.06
CA THR A 14 -8.53 -9.35 19.08
C THR A 14 -7.64 -10.23 18.20
N TYR A 15 -7.30 -9.76 17.00
CA TYR A 15 -6.41 -10.47 16.09
C TYR A 15 -5.03 -10.74 16.72
N ILE A 16 -4.41 -9.69 17.28
CA ILE A 16 -3.07 -9.80 17.89
C ILE A 16 -3.08 -10.66 19.15
N GLN A 17 -4.13 -10.60 19.96
CA GLN A 17 -4.28 -11.49 21.12
C GLN A 17 -4.40 -12.97 20.70
N GLY A 18 -5.17 -13.25 19.64
CA GLY A 18 -5.26 -14.58 19.04
C GLY A 18 -3.90 -15.08 18.55
N ALA A 19 -3.22 -14.27 17.71
CA ALA A 19 -1.91 -14.60 17.17
C ALA A 19 -0.84 -14.78 18.26
N PHE A 20 -0.91 -13.99 19.34
CA PHE A 20 -0.01 -14.14 20.48
C PHE A 20 -0.27 -15.42 21.27
N SER A 21 -1.54 -15.85 21.37
CA SER A 21 -1.90 -17.13 21.99
C SER A 21 -1.36 -18.32 21.19
N GLU A 22 -1.49 -18.28 19.86
CA GLU A 22 -0.91 -19.29 18.95
C GLU A 22 0.61 -19.33 19.07
N PHE A 23 1.28 -18.17 19.04
CA PHE A 23 2.71 -18.05 19.28
C PHE A 23 3.14 -18.64 20.64
N ALA A 24 2.33 -18.42 21.68
CA ALA A 24 2.62 -18.93 23.00
C ALA A 24 2.57 -20.47 23.07
N GLN A 25 1.68 -21.09 22.29
CA GLN A 25 1.58 -22.54 22.17
C GLN A 25 2.76 -23.13 21.38
N GLU A 26 3.16 -22.50 20.28
CA GLU A 26 4.28 -22.95 19.45
C GLU A 26 5.64 -22.78 20.14
N HIS A 27 5.80 -21.70 20.91
CA HIS A 27 7.07 -21.33 21.54
C HIS A 27 6.96 -21.15 23.06
N PRO A 28 6.67 -22.23 23.82
CA PRO A 28 6.40 -22.15 25.25
C PRO A 28 7.59 -21.62 26.07
N LYS A 29 8.83 -21.88 25.61
CA LYS A 29 10.05 -21.39 26.28
C LYS A 29 10.18 -19.86 26.19
N ILE A 30 9.79 -19.26 25.07
CA ILE A 30 9.88 -17.82 24.83
C ILE A 30 8.66 -17.13 25.47
N ALA A 31 7.48 -17.73 25.32
CA ALA A 31 6.25 -17.27 25.94
C ALA A 31 6.37 -17.18 27.47
N ALA A 32 6.96 -18.18 28.11
CA ALA A 32 7.22 -18.18 29.55
C ALA A 32 8.11 -17.01 30.00
N ARG A 33 9.06 -16.58 29.16
CA ARG A 33 9.91 -15.42 29.43
C ARG A 33 9.19 -14.08 29.26
N LEU A 34 8.19 -14.04 28.38
CA LEU A 34 7.33 -12.88 28.13
C LEU A 34 6.15 -12.78 29.11
N GLY A 35 6.10 -13.66 30.12
CA GLY A 35 4.99 -13.67 31.09
C GLY A 35 3.68 -14.23 30.52
N ALA A 36 3.73 -14.93 29.38
CA ALA A 36 2.60 -15.64 28.82
C ALA A 36 2.58 -17.07 29.39
N GLN A 37 1.73 -17.31 30.39
CA GLN A 37 1.47 -18.65 30.91
C GLN A 37 0.00 -18.98 30.66
N ALA A 38 -0.24 -20.11 29.99
CA ALA A 38 -1.59 -20.65 29.74
C ALA A 38 -2.55 -19.66 29.03
N GLY A 39 -2.03 -18.85 28.09
CA GLY A 39 -2.83 -17.98 27.25
C GLY A 39 -3.16 -16.60 27.83
N ASP A 40 -2.71 -16.29 29.05
CA ASP A 40 -2.89 -14.95 29.65
C ASP A 40 -1.55 -14.20 29.76
N VAL A 41 -1.57 -12.90 29.45
CA VAL A 41 -0.40 -12.02 29.45
C VAL A 41 -0.27 -11.40 30.83
N ARG A 42 0.56 -11.99 31.69
CA ARG A 42 0.75 -11.49 33.06
C ARG A 42 1.61 -10.23 33.16
N ASP A 43 2.47 -9.98 32.17
CA ASP A 43 3.37 -8.82 32.20
C ASP A 43 2.65 -7.56 31.65
N PRO A 44 2.46 -6.51 32.49
CA PRO A 44 1.84 -5.26 32.07
C PRO A 44 2.59 -4.52 30.96
N HIS A 45 3.88 -4.78 30.76
CA HIS A 45 4.67 -4.19 29.68
C HIS A 45 4.42 -4.89 28.34
N VAL A 46 4.30 -6.21 28.36
CA VAL A 46 3.98 -7.00 27.16
C VAL A 46 2.56 -6.71 26.71
N ALA A 47 1.59 -6.65 27.64
CA ALA A 47 0.22 -6.26 27.33
C ALA A 47 0.16 -4.87 26.67
N ARG A 48 0.87 -3.88 27.21
CA ARG A 48 0.97 -2.53 26.61
C ARG A 48 1.65 -2.53 25.25
N LEU A 49 2.64 -3.38 25.03
CA LEU A 49 3.30 -3.51 23.74
C LEU A 49 2.34 -4.05 22.68
N LEU A 50 1.54 -5.06 23.02
CA LEU A 50 0.52 -5.62 22.13
C LEU A 50 -0.56 -4.58 21.82
N GLU A 51 -1.02 -3.82 22.82
CA GLU A 51 -1.97 -2.72 22.64
C GLU A 51 -1.40 -1.61 21.73
N ALA A 52 -0.15 -1.21 21.93
CA ALA A 52 0.51 -0.20 21.10
C ALA A 52 0.69 -0.68 19.65
N PHE A 53 1.00 -1.96 19.47
CA PHE A 53 1.09 -2.56 18.14
C PHE A 53 -0.27 -2.62 17.45
N ALA A 54 -1.32 -3.07 18.15
CA ALA A 54 -2.69 -3.09 17.64
C ALA A 54 -3.16 -1.67 17.25
N TRP A 55 -2.80 -0.65 18.04
CA TRP A 55 -3.09 0.75 17.71
C TRP A 55 -2.41 1.22 16.42
N SER A 56 -1.13 0.87 16.22
CA SER A 56 -0.38 1.21 15.01
C SER A 56 -0.93 0.48 13.77
N ALA A 57 -1.29 -0.79 13.92
CA ALA A 57 -1.90 -1.60 12.88
C ALA A 57 -3.27 -1.01 12.47
N ALA A 58 -4.12 -0.69 13.44
CA ALA A 58 -5.43 -0.07 13.20
C ALA A 58 -5.33 1.28 12.48
N ARG A 59 -4.32 2.10 12.83
CA ARG A 59 -4.04 3.36 12.10
C ARG A 59 -3.62 3.10 10.67
N SER A 60 -2.86 2.03 10.42
CA SER A 60 -2.40 1.68 9.09
C SER A 60 -3.54 1.17 8.22
N GLU A 61 -4.38 0.28 8.76
CA GLU A 61 -5.61 -0.20 8.12
C GLU A 61 -6.56 0.96 7.81
N GLN A 62 -6.86 1.81 8.79
CA GLN A 62 -7.71 2.99 8.57
C GLN A 62 -7.13 3.93 7.49
N ARG A 63 -5.81 4.08 7.42
CA ARG A 63 -5.15 4.88 6.37
C ARG A 63 -5.24 4.22 5.00
N ILE A 64 -5.19 2.90 4.92
CA ILE A 64 -5.33 2.12 3.68
C ILE A 64 -6.77 2.19 3.19
N ASP A 65 -7.75 1.99 4.07
CA ASP A 65 -9.17 2.05 3.71
C ASP A 65 -9.62 3.45 3.33
N ARG A 66 -9.07 4.48 3.99
CA ARG A 66 -9.29 5.89 3.62
C ARG A 66 -8.44 6.32 2.44
N TRP A 67 -7.42 5.56 2.05
CA TRP A 67 -6.66 5.87 0.85
C TRP A 67 -7.64 5.82 -0.33
N PRO A 68 -7.79 6.89 -1.10
CA PRO A 68 -8.62 6.87 -2.29
C PRO A 68 -8.01 5.86 -3.25
N LEU A 69 -8.51 4.62 -3.22
CA LEU A 69 -8.24 3.56 -4.16
C LEU A 69 -8.96 3.87 -5.47
N GLU A 70 -8.63 5.02 -6.07
CA GLU A 70 -9.01 5.34 -7.45
C GLU A 70 -8.06 4.65 -8.45
N LEU A 71 -6.96 4.08 -7.96
CA LEU A 71 -5.92 3.44 -8.79
C LEU A 71 -6.18 1.96 -9.13
N PRO A 72 -6.64 1.06 -8.23
CA PRO A 72 -6.84 -0.34 -8.59
C PRO A 72 -8.16 -0.62 -9.29
N LEU A 73 -9.22 0.20 -9.06
CA LEU A 73 -10.50 0.01 -9.76
C LEU A 73 -10.41 0.34 -11.25
N ARG A 74 -9.47 1.21 -11.68
CA ARG A 74 -9.18 1.39 -13.11
C ARG A 74 -8.53 0.16 -13.76
N ILE A 75 -7.83 -0.66 -13.00
CA ILE A 75 -7.15 -1.87 -13.50
C ILE A 75 -8.11 -3.08 -13.47
N LEU A 76 -9.01 -3.15 -12.48
CA LEU A 76 -9.94 -4.28 -12.31
C LEU A 76 -11.25 -4.19 -13.11
N ASP A 77 -11.78 -2.99 -13.39
CA ASP A 77 -13.11 -2.88 -14.03
C ASP A 77 -13.11 -2.93 -15.56
N GLY A 78 -11.95 -3.10 -16.20
CA GLY A 78 -11.87 -3.22 -17.66
C GLY A 78 -12.22 -1.91 -18.37
N ILE A 79 -11.20 -1.12 -18.68
CA ILE A 79 -11.05 -0.36 -19.94
C ILE A 79 -12.37 0.21 -20.50
N ASP A 80 -12.98 1.17 -19.80
CA ASP A 80 -13.86 2.15 -20.45
C ASP A 80 -13.01 3.39 -20.83
N LEU A 81 -12.28 3.26 -21.94
CA LEU A 81 -11.43 4.32 -22.54
C LEU A 81 -12.26 5.48 -23.12
N SER A 82 -13.58 5.44 -23.01
CA SER A 82 -14.49 6.47 -23.48
C SER A 82 -14.59 7.66 -22.52
N ARG A 83 -14.04 7.52 -21.30
CA ARG A 83 -14.10 8.58 -20.28
C ARG A 83 -12.98 9.60 -20.51
N PRO A 84 -13.31 10.90 -20.72
CA PRO A 84 -12.28 11.94 -20.81
C PRO A 84 -11.52 12.02 -19.48
N TYR A 85 -10.23 12.36 -19.55
CA TYR A 85 -9.41 12.60 -18.35
C TYR A 85 -10.14 13.55 -17.38
N PRO A 86 -10.15 13.24 -16.08
CA PRO A 86 -10.87 14.04 -15.10
C PRO A 86 -10.30 15.46 -15.08
N LYS A 87 -11.16 16.47 -15.31
CA LYS A 87 -10.76 17.87 -15.22
C LYS A 87 -10.37 18.17 -13.77
N ARG A 88 -9.17 18.75 -13.58
CA ARG A 88 -8.69 19.18 -12.27
C ARG A 88 -8.78 20.69 -12.16
N ASP A 89 -9.36 21.15 -11.07
CA ASP A 89 -9.40 22.59 -10.75
C ASP A 89 -8.05 23.09 -10.26
N TYR A 90 -7.30 22.24 -9.54
CA TYR A 90 -5.95 22.54 -9.06
C TYR A 90 -5.09 21.28 -9.08
N GLN A 91 -3.83 21.44 -9.50
CA GLN A 91 -2.81 20.42 -9.40
C GLN A 91 -1.55 21.05 -8.81
N ARG A 92 -0.97 20.41 -7.78
CA ARG A 92 0.22 20.92 -7.07
C ARG A 92 1.27 19.82 -6.94
N GLN A 93 2.48 20.14 -7.36
CA GLN A 93 3.67 19.36 -7.05
C GLN A 93 4.18 19.79 -5.66
N PHE A 94 4.33 18.83 -4.73
CA PHE A 94 4.83 19.11 -3.40
C PHE A 94 6.00 18.18 -3.08
N TRP A 95 7.20 18.76 -2.92
CA TRP A 95 8.39 18.06 -2.39
C TRP A 95 8.73 16.75 -3.14
N MET A 96 8.51 16.74 -4.45
CA MET A 96 8.78 15.61 -5.34
C MET A 96 9.46 16.10 -6.60
N SER A 97 10.23 15.22 -7.27
CA SER A 97 10.84 15.56 -8.55
C SER A 97 9.78 15.68 -9.64
N ASP A 98 10.08 16.42 -10.71
CA ASP A 98 9.19 16.56 -11.86
C ASP A 98 8.85 15.18 -12.45
N TRP A 99 9.83 14.27 -12.45
CA TRP A 99 9.64 12.91 -12.92
C TRP A 99 8.72 12.08 -12.01
N ASP A 100 8.92 12.13 -10.69
CA ASP A 100 8.06 11.39 -9.75
C ASP A 100 6.63 11.89 -9.81
N TYR A 101 6.47 13.20 -9.95
CA TYR A 101 5.18 13.85 -10.12
C TYR A 101 4.49 13.44 -11.42
N LEU A 102 5.21 13.46 -12.54
CA LEU A 102 4.68 13.01 -13.84
C LEU A 102 4.34 11.53 -13.83
N ASN A 103 5.19 10.70 -13.25
CA ASN A 103 4.95 9.26 -13.13
C ASN A 103 3.69 8.98 -12.31
N LEU A 104 3.48 9.71 -11.20
CA LEU A 104 2.27 9.58 -10.38
C LEU A 104 1.03 10.04 -11.15
N LEU A 105 1.11 11.15 -11.89
CA LEU A 105 0.03 11.65 -12.73
C LEU A 105 -0.32 10.68 -13.87
N TRP A 106 0.68 10.13 -14.55
CA TRP A 106 0.49 9.17 -15.62
C TRP A 106 -0.13 7.87 -15.13
N GLN A 107 0.33 7.36 -13.98
CA GLN A 107 -0.30 6.19 -13.34
C GLN A 107 -1.76 6.44 -12.98
N GLU A 108 -2.06 7.61 -12.41
CA GLU A 108 -3.42 8.04 -12.10
C GLU A 108 -4.30 8.14 -13.35
N TRP A 109 -3.70 8.56 -14.46
CA TRP A 109 -4.35 8.68 -15.75
C TRP A 109 -4.35 7.39 -16.57
N GLY A 110 -3.74 6.30 -16.07
CA GLY A 110 -3.61 5.04 -16.82
C GLY A 110 -2.72 5.14 -18.05
N ILE A 111 -1.89 6.19 -18.14
CA ILE A 111 -0.93 6.40 -19.22
C ILE A 111 0.31 5.55 -18.92
N CYS A 112 0.62 4.66 -19.83
CA CYS A 112 1.87 3.91 -19.82
C CYS A 112 2.91 4.66 -20.64
N PHE A 113 4.20 4.47 -20.30
CA PHE A 113 5.29 5.06 -21.06
C PHE A 113 6.44 4.08 -21.24
N TYR A 114 7.21 4.29 -22.30
CA TYR A 114 8.48 3.63 -22.51
C TYR A 114 9.44 4.57 -23.23
N TRP A 115 10.74 4.27 -23.15
CA TRP A 115 11.76 4.99 -23.90
C TRP A 115 12.09 4.23 -25.18
N GLU A 116 12.00 4.92 -26.30
CA GLU A 116 12.50 4.46 -27.60
C GLU A 116 13.69 5.34 -27.98
N ASN A 117 14.91 4.81 -27.77
CA ASN A 117 16.14 5.60 -27.84
C ASN A 117 16.06 6.83 -26.90
N ASP A 118 16.14 8.04 -27.44
CA ASP A 118 16.00 9.31 -26.69
C ASP A 118 14.57 9.88 -26.69
N THR A 119 13.60 9.12 -27.20
CA THR A 119 12.20 9.55 -27.28
C THR A 119 11.37 8.88 -26.20
N LEU A 120 10.73 9.69 -25.36
CA LEU A 120 9.71 9.21 -24.42
C LEU A 120 8.40 9.03 -25.18
N VAL A 121 7.91 7.79 -25.22
CA VAL A 121 6.63 7.45 -25.84
C VAL A 121 5.59 7.27 -24.74
N LEU A 122 4.47 8.00 -24.84
CA LEU A 122 3.30 7.90 -23.96
C LEU A 122 2.18 7.14 -24.68
N MET A 123 1.46 6.28 -23.96
CA MET A 123 0.39 5.45 -24.51
C MET A 123 -0.82 5.41 -23.54
N ASP A 124 -2.02 5.63 -24.08
CA ASP A 124 -3.28 5.74 -23.33
C ASP A 124 -4.22 4.52 -23.48
N ALA A 125 -3.72 3.38 -23.96
CA ALA A 125 -4.50 2.16 -24.01
C ALA A 125 -3.56 0.95 -24.05
N HIS A 126 -3.88 -0.11 -23.32
CA HIS A 126 -3.27 -1.42 -23.51
C HIS A 126 -3.75 -2.06 -24.82
N GLY A 127 -3.33 -1.51 -25.96
CA GLY A 127 -3.23 -2.24 -27.22
C GLY A 127 -1.93 -3.05 -27.21
N TYR A 128 -1.81 -3.99 -26.28
CA TYR A 128 -0.65 -4.87 -26.17
C TYR A 128 -0.78 -6.00 -27.19
N ASP A 129 -0.05 -5.90 -28.30
CA ASP A 129 0.29 -7.09 -29.07
C ASP A 129 1.46 -7.78 -28.35
N SER A 130 1.17 -8.93 -27.75
CA SER A 130 2.11 -9.77 -26.98
C SER A 130 3.33 -10.29 -27.76
N THR A 131 3.46 -9.94 -29.03
CA THR A 131 4.57 -10.33 -29.89
C THR A 131 5.83 -9.47 -29.74
N GLN A 132 5.77 -8.29 -29.11
CA GLN A 132 6.96 -7.48 -28.85
C GLN A 132 7.60 -7.82 -27.50
N LYS A 133 8.54 -8.77 -27.52
CA LYS A 133 9.50 -9.05 -26.44
C LYS A 133 10.30 -7.78 -26.12
N GLY A 134 10.11 -7.20 -24.93
CA GLY A 134 11.01 -6.14 -24.46
C GLY A 134 10.55 -5.29 -23.29
N LEU A 135 9.28 -5.31 -22.89
CA LEU A 135 8.79 -4.44 -21.81
C LEU A 135 8.96 -5.09 -20.43
N GLN A 136 10.19 -5.13 -19.93
CA GLN A 136 10.40 -5.20 -18.49
C GLN A 136 10.02 -3.83 -17.90
N ARG A 137 9.20 -3.81 -16.84
CA ARG A 137 9.13 -2.63 -15.97
C ARG A 137 10.56 -2.32 -15.55
N LEU A 138 11.13 -1.21 -16.04
CA LEU A 138 12.48 -0.83 -15.68
C LEU A 138 12.57 -0.76 -14.15
N PRO A 139 13.47 -1.52 -13.50
CA PRO A 139 13.64 -1.44 -12.06
C PRO A 139 13.97 0.00 -11.67
N HIS A 140 13.55 0.41 -10.47
CA HIS A 140 13.64 1.79 -9.97
C HIS A 140 15.06 2.40 -10.07
N SER A 141 16.10 1.56 -10.17
CA SER A 141 17.50 1.93 -10.37
C SER A 141 17.85 2.45 -11.77
N GLU A 142 17.11 2.07 -12.81
CA GLU A 142 17.38 2.41 -14.21
C GLU A 142 16.55 3.59 -14.72
N GLN A 143 15.65 4.13 -13.88
CA GLN A 143 14.80 5.29 -14.19
C GLN A 143 15.52 6.63 -13.97
N ARG A 144 16.86 6.67 -14.07
CA ARG A 144 17.60 7.93 -14.01
C ARG A 144 17.74 8.53 -15.41
N ILE A 145 17.37 9.80 -15.50
CA ILE A 145 17.47 10.64 -16.69
C ILE A 145 18.92 10.61 -17.22
N PRO A 146 19.15 10.31 -18.52
CA PRO A 146 20.47 10.53 -19.11
C PRO A 146 20.81 12.03 -19.02
N ARG A 147 21.99 12.35 -18.49
CA ARG A 147 22.46 13.73 -18.35
C ARG A 147 22.61 14.44 -19.68
#